data_AF-A0A1F8M1Q9-F1
#
_entry.id   AF-A0A1F8M1Q9-F1
#
_cell.length_a   1.000
_cell.length_b   1.000
_cell.length_c   1.000
_cell.angle_alpha   90.00
_cell.angle_beta   90.00
_cell.angle_gamma   90.00
#
_symmetry.space_group_name_H-M   'P 1'
#
loop_
_entity.id
_entity.type
_entity.pdbx_description
1 polymer ?
#
loop_
_entity_poly.entity_id
_entity_poly.type
_entity_poly.pdbx_seq_one_letter_code
_entity_poly.pdbx_strand_id
1 'polypeptide(L)'
;MKPGRVSILVKSFAVIVLLAFIASPLSSPAIAEPDATINVNINTDGVDFFPGDGVCEVALGTGECSLRAAIMEANFDPNADIINLPAGIYHLTILGADENNCETGDLDITESLTILGDKAGATIIDAEGLGDRVLQILNAAGSFSISHTQIQHGMTNANGGGISTVASLILSHVTIYDNRALAGGGIISTGNLNIIDSNISDNVADLTGGGVLVLSDGAQVEIINTHIMNNTGTAASGGGISTLGTFISIKNSYIAHNNSPSGAGILNENGSVTLEDIIFEDNNASDSGGGIRNRGAGIITGHDVRFNLNNAVELGGAIYNEAGNIQLSRSVFSNNSVSAGGGGAIANDFDSILVLTDSTISNNTVSNFGGGLSNVGTVYLRGVTVNANQSQNGGGVANAGTIHLENSTISGNQVSINGGGIYNMGTSNSFNSTITANLASSDNPTGVGGGVYNIPGSFFNFRNTILYGNHRREVSDVDDDCAGTLITGHNNLIGTLTGCSLTPDQQFDYIGQDPLLGTLSDNGGPTLTHALLPGSPAIDSANNHGCVDRLGNLLTYDQRGHLRHWDGNADGAARCDIGAYEYPRSVLFLPLTQK
;
A
#
# COMPACT_ATOMS: atom_id res chain seq x y z
N MET A 1 -64.28 28.93 41.59
CA MET A 1 -63.86 30.12 40.82
C MET A 1 -63.50 29.65 39.40
N LYS A 2 -64.24 30.11 38.39
CA LYS A 2 -63.84 30.14 36.96
C LYS A 2 -62.96 31.40 36.74
N PRO A 3 -62.31 31.61 35.56
CA PRO A 3 -61.92 30.69 34.46
C PRO A 3 -60.49 30.95 33.90
N GLY A 4 -60.05 30.18 32.89
CA GLY A 4 -58.87 30.54 32.09
C GLY A 4 -58.36 29.51 31.07
N ARG A 5 -59.23 28.91 30.24
CA ARG A 5 -58.84 28.26 28.97
C ARG A 5 -59.06 29.25 27.84
N VAL A 6 -58.05 29.47 27.00
CA VAL A 6 -58.20 30.22 25.74
C VAL A 6 -57.55 29.43 24.61
N SER A 7 -58.40 28.88 23.74
CA SER A 7 -58.09 28.57 22.35
C SER A 7 -58.26 29.86 21.53
N ILE A 8 -57.36 30.15 20.60
CA ILE A 8 -57.63 31.14 19.54
C ILE A 8 -57.26 30.55 18.19
N LEU A 9 -58.26 30.54 17.32
CA LEU A 9 -58.16 30.41 15.88
C LEU A 9 -58.63 31.76 15.27
N VAL A 10 -58.01 32.12 14.14
CA VAL A 10 -58.43 33.06 13.08
C VAL A 10 -58.27 34.58 13.35
N LYS A 11 -57.43 35.26 12.55
CA LYS A 11 -57.88 36.13 11.43
C LYS A 11 -56.71 36.80 10.70
N SER A 12 -56.69 36.60 9.39
CA SER A 12 -55.92 37.33 8.40
C SER A 12 -56.25 38.82 8.41
N PHE A 13 -55.21 39.66 8.34
CA PHE A 13 -55.29 41.04 7.89
C PHE A 13 -54.18 41.25 6.84
N ALA A 14 -54.59 41.57 5.62
CA ALA A 14 -53.69 41.98 4.55
C ALA A 14 -53.16 43.38 4.85
N VAL A 15 -51.84 43.54 4.81
CA VAL A 15 -51.17 44.84 4.74
C VAL A 15 -50.47 44.90 3.39
N ILE A 16 -50.95 45.80 2.53
CA ILE A 16 -50.31 46.16 1.26
C ILE A 16 -49.13 47.08 1.62
N VAL A 17 -47.90 46.60 1.42
CA VAL A 17 -46.71 47.47 1.32
C VAL A 17 -46.18 47.33 -0.09
N LEU A 18 -46.35 48.42 -0.85
CA LEU A 18 -45.79 48.64 -2.17
C LEU A 18 -44.27 48.90 -2.01
N LEU A 19 -43.44 47.92 -2.32
CA LEU A 19 -41.99 48.11 -2.45
C LEU A 19 -41.65 48.16 -3.94
N ALA A 20 -41.09 49.30 -4.34
CA ALA A 20 -40.64 49.58 -5.68
C ALA A 20 -39.50 48.63 -6.08
N PHE A 21 -39.71 47.90 -7.18
CA PHE A 21 -38.63 47.23 -7.91
C PHE A 21 -37.71 48.31 -8.49
N ILE A 22 -36.57 48.54 -7.85
CA ILE A 22 -35.42 49.12 -8.53
C ILE A 22 -34.83 47.97 -9.33
N ALA A 23 -35.01 48.00 -10.64
CA ALA A 23 -34.32 47.10 -11.55
C ALA A 23 -32.82 47.37 -11.44
N SER A 24 -32.09 46.51 -10.74
CA SER A 24 -30.68 46.32 -11.01
C SER A 24 -30.56 45.88 -12.47
N PRO A 25 -29.60 46.40 -13.27
CA PRO A 25 -29.38 45.85 -14.59
C PRO A 25 -29.10 44.36 -14.41
N LEU A 26 -29.94 43.52 -15.03
CA LEU A 26 -29.57 42.14 -15.28
C LEU A 26 -28.27 42.21 -16.08
N SER A 27 -27.14 41.89 -15.45
CA SER A 27 -25.98 41.47 -16.21
C SER A 27 -26.44 40.26 -17.00
N SER A 28 -26.43 40.41 -18.33
CA SER A 28 -26.52 39.28 -19.25
C SER A 28 -25.64 38.14 -18.71
N PRO A 29 -26.05 36.87 -18.78
CA PRO A 29 -25.09 35.80 -18.60
C PRO A 29 -23.96 36.09 -19.61
N ALA A 30 -22.75 36.30 -19.11
CA ALA A 30 -21.58 36.38 -19.96
C ALA A 30 -21.62 35.11 -20.81
N ILE A 31 -21.68 35.30 -22.12
CA ILE A 31 -21.38 34.20 -23.04
C ILE A 31 -19.93 33.85 -22.68
N ALA A 32 -19.69 32.64 -22.20
CA ALA A 32 -18.33 32.16 -22.00
C ALA A 32 -17.60 32.37 -23.34
N GLU A 33 -16.60 33.24 -23.33
CA GLU A 33 -15.66 33.35 -24.45
C GLU A 33 -15.05 31.95 -24.63
N PRO A 34 -14.85 31.48 -25.87
CA PRO A 34 -14.22 30.19 -26.10
C PRO A 34 -12.79 30.19 -25.53
N ASP A 35 -12.37 29.07 -24.95
CA ASP A 35 -11.01 28.87 -24.42
C ASP A 35 -9.94 29.46 -25.37
N ALA A 36 -9.17 30.46 -24.93
CA ALA A 36 -8.19 31.08 -25.80
C ALA A 36 -7.01 30.11 -26.02
N THR A 37 -6.54 30.01 -27.26
CA THR A 37 -5.39 29.18 -27.59
C THR A 37 -4.18 30.05 -27.87
N ILE A 38 -3.18 30.00 -26.99
CA ILE A 38 -1.93 30.73 -27.09
C ILE A 38 -0.85 29.78 -27.62
N ASN A 39 -0.13 30.18 -28.68
CA ASN A 39 0.90 29.35 -29.31
C ASN A 39 2.28 29.93 -29.02
N VAL A 40 3.04 29.25 -28.17
CA VAL A 40 4.44 29.59 -27.90
C VAL A 40 5.28 29.30 -29.15
N ASN A 41 6.11 30.25 -29.58
CA ASN A 41 6.89 30.13 -30.81
C ASN A 41 8.39 30.44 -30.65
N ILE A 42 8.81 30.85 -29.47
CA ILE A 42 10.21 30.99 -29.06
C ILE A 42 10.43 30.26 -27.72
N ASN A 43 11.66 29.84 -27.46
CA ASN A 43 12.03 29.10 -26.25
C ASN A 43 12.87 29.90 -25.25
N THR A 44 13.09 31.19 -25.53
CA THR A 44 13.73 32.10 -24.58
C THR A 44 12.77 32.49 -23.47
N ASP A 45 13.30 32.73 -22.27
CA ASP A 45 12.53 33.24 -21.14
C ASP A 45 12.43 34.77 -21.18
N GLY A 46 11.22 35.27 -21.46
CA GLY A 46 10.93 36.70 -21.56
C GLY A 46 9.51 36.98 -21.10
N VAL A 47 9.32 38.09 -20.38
CA VAL A 47 8.00 38.56 -19.94
C VAL A 47 7.18 39.06 -21.12
N ASP A 48 5.85 39.02 -20.99
CA ASP A 48 4.97 39.69 -21.95
C ASP A 48 5.17 41.21 -21.90
N PHE A 49 5.13 41.87 -23.06
CA PHE A 49 5.35 43.31 -23.17
C PHE A 49 4.16 44.13 -22.65
N PHE A 50 2.93 43.64 -22.80
CA PHE A 50 1.70 44.25 -22.29
C PHE A 50 0.70 43.19 -21.77
N PRO A 51 0.94 42.65 -20.55
CA PRO A 51 0.08 41.63 -19.97
C PRO A 51 -1.42 41.97 -20.01
N GLY A 52 -2.21 41.07 -20.57
CA GLY A 52 -3.68 41.15 -20.65
C GLY A 52 -4.22 41.97 -21.82
N ASP A 53 -3.40 42.27 -22.82
CA ASP A 53 -3.87 42.90 -24.07
C ASP A 53 -4.35 41.89 -25.12
N GLY A 54 -4.21 40.59 -24.84
CA GLY A 54 -4.63 39.48 -25.69
C GLY A 54 -3.60 39.09 -26.75
N VAL A 55 -2.39 39.66 -26.69
CA VAL A 55 -1.30 39.40 -27.64
C VAL A 55 -0.06 38.95 -26.88
N CYS A 56 0.24 37.65 -26.95
CA CYS A 56 1.49 37.14 -26.42
C CYS A 56 2.69 37.61 -27.26
N GLU A 57 3.48 38.56 -26.74
CA GLU A 57 4.73 39.00 -27.36
C GLU A 57 5.72 39.58 -26.35
N VAL A 58 6.99 39.15 -26.42
CA VAL A 58 8.06 39.64 -25.52
C VAL A 58 8.55 41.06 -25.89
N ALA A 59 8.18 41.56 -27.06
CA ALA A 59 8.48 42.92 -27.52
C ALA A 59 7.44 43.37 -28.55
N LEU A 60 7.08 44.66 -28.49
CA LEU A 60 6.01 45.22 -29.32
C LEU A 60 6.16 44.92 -30.82
N GLY A 61 5.18 44.23 -31.38
CA GLY A 61 5.06 43.90 -32.80
C GLY A 61 6.00 42.80 -33.30
N THR A 62 6.66 42.05 -32.43
CA THR A 62 7.48 40.89 -32.87
C THR A 62 6.64 39.64 -33.06
N GLY A 63 5.54 39.50 -32.30
CA GLY A 63 4.79 38.25 -32.21
C GLY A 63 5.61 37.08 -31.66
N GLU A 64 6.77 37.35 -31.05
CA GLU A 64 7.61 36.33 -30.40
C GLU A 64 7.01 36.02 -29.02
N CYS A 65 6.34 34.88 -28.91
CA CYS A 65 5.64 34.44 -27.71
C CYS A 65 6.47 33.39 -26.98
N SER A 66 6.97 33.73 -25.79
CA SER A 66 7.64 32.81 -24.86
C SER A 66 6.61 32.07 -24.00
N LEU A 67 7.04 31.03 -23.28
CA LEU A 67 6.18 30.36 -22.29
C LEU A 67 5.75 31.31 -21.16
N ARG A 68 6.69 32.12 -20.62
CA ARG A 68 6.37 33.08 -19.56
C ARG A 68 5.37 34.13 -20.05
N ALA A 69 5.58 34.70 -21.23
CA ALA A 69 4.64 35.67 -21.82
C ALA A 69 3.25 35.04 -22.04
N ALA A 70 3.20 33.79 -22.51
CA ALA A 70 1.94 33.09 -22.71
C ALA A 70 1.17 32.86 -21.39
N ILE A 71 1.88 32.52 -20.31
CA ILE A 71 1.27 32.39 -18.98
C ILE A 71 0.82 33.74 -18.44
N MET A 72 1.62 34.80 -18.64
CA MET A 72 1.25 36.15 -18.24
C MET A 72 -0.04 36.60 -18.94
N GLU A 73 -0.19 36.33 -20.24
CA GLU A 73 -1.46 36.59 -20.95
C GLU A 73 -2.63 35.78 -20.38
N ALA A 74 -2.43 34.47 -20.18
CA ALA A 74 -3.47 33.59 -19.66
C ALA A 74 -3.94 33.99 -18.25
N ASN A 75 -3.03 34.50 -17.41
CA ASN A 75 -3.36 34.96 -16.06
C ASN A 75 -4.30 36.18 -16.02
N PHE A 76 -4.50 36.88 -17.15
CA PHE A 76 -5.43 38.00 -17.26
C PHE A 76 -6.81 37.60 -17.84
N ASP A 77 -6.97 36.36 -18.34
CA ASP A 77 -8.27 35.84 -18.78
C ASP A 77 -8.93 35.01 -17.65
N PRO A 78 -10.11 35.37 -17.16
CA PRO A 78 -10.83 34.56 -16.17
C PRO A 78 -11.42 33.26 -16.74
N ASN A 79 -11.42 33.05 -18.07
CA ASN A 79 -11.81 31.81 -18.70
C ASN A 79 -10.64 30.81 -18.74
N ALA A 80 -10.90 29.57 -19.16
CA ALA A 80 -9.84 28.57 -19.24
C ALA A 80 -9.06 28.72 -20.53
N ASP A 81 -7.73 28.80 -20.44
CA ASP A 81 -6.87 28.93 -21.62
C ASP A 81 -6.09 27.65 -21.93
N ILE A 82 -5.64 27.57 -23.18
CA ILE A 82 -4.80 26.49 -23.69
C ILE A 82 -3.50 27.08 -24.23
N ILE A 83 -2.38 26.72 -23.61
CA ILE A 83 -1.04 26.98 -24.14
C ILE A 83 -0.55 25.75 -24.91
N ASN A 84 -0.34 25.92 -26.21
CA ASN A 84 0.39 24.96 -27.02
C ASN A 84 1.89 25.24 -26.90
N LEU A 85 2.62 24.26 -26.40
CA LEU A 85 4.06 24.33 -26.14
C LEU A 85 4.81 23.35 -27.05
N PRO A 86 5.37 23.81 -28.19
CA PRO A 86 6.10 22.95 -29.11
C PRO A 86 7.30 22.21 -28.48
N ALA A 87 7.88 21.29 -29.26
CA ALA A 87 9.12 20.62 -28.88
C ALA A 87 10.25 21.66 -28.70
N GLY A 88 10.97 21.58 -27.60
CA GLY A 88 12.02 22.52 -27.25
C GLY A 88 12.36 22.49 -25.77
N ILE A 89 13.50 23.11 -25.44
CA ILE A 89 13.91 23.35 -24.06
C ILE A 89 13.65 24.82 -23.75
N TYR A 90 12.79 25.06 -22.76
CA TYR A 90 12.37 26.35 -22.24
C TYR A 90 13.11 26.60 -20.94
N HIS A 91 14.31 27.20 -21.06
CA HIS A 91 15.16 27.51 -19.92
C HIS A 91 14.65 28.79 -19.22
N LEU A 92 14.24 28.67 -17.97
CA LEU A 92 13.90 29.82 -17.12
C LEU A 92 15.20 30.50 -16.67
N THR A 93 15.37 31.77 -17.04
CA THR A 93 16.62 32.52 -16.83
C THR A 93 16.44 33.83 -16.09
N ILE A 94 15.21 34.31 -15.93
CA ILE A 94 14.93 35.53 -15.17
C ILE A 94 15.00 35.19 -13.67
N LEU A 95 16.12 35.54 -13.05
CA LEU A 95 16.35 35.27 -11.63
C LEU A 95 15.36 36.05 -10.75
N GLY A 96 14.81 35.36 -9.76
CA GLY A 96 13.87 35.84 -8.77
C GLY A 96 13.52 34.69 -7.82
N ALA A 97 13.03 35.00 -6.63
CA ALA A 97 12.56 33.99 -5.70
C ALA A 97 11.30 34.49 -4.99
N ASP A 98 10.31 33.61 -4.81
CA ASP A 98 9.06 33.87 -4.07
C ASP A 98 8.24 35.06 -4.63
N GLU A 99 8.37 35.29 -5.94
CA GLU A 99 7.53 36.19 -6.73
C GLU A 99 6.16 35.50 -7.00
N ASN A 100 5.08 36.24 -7.32
CA ASN A 100 3.76 35.62 -7.56
C ASN A 100 2.99 36.26 -8.76
N ASN A 101 3.69 37.01 -9.61
CA ASN A 101 3.15 37.70 -10.79
C ASN A 101 3.74 37.14 -12.09
N CYS A 102 4.48 36.02 -12.02
CA CYS A 102 5.14 35.39 -13.16
C CYS A 102 6.21 36.28 -13.86
N GLU A 103 6.68 37.36 -13.21
CA GLU A 103 7.65 38.30 -13.78
C GLU A 103 9.10 37.80 -13.65
N THR A 104 9.41 37.05 -12.59
CA THR A 104 10.75 36.52 -12.30
C THR A 104 10.65 35.19 -11.57
N GLY A 105 11.73 34.41 -11.51
CA GLY A 105 11.74 33.14 -10.79
C GLY A 105 10.92 32.10 -11.52
N ASP A 106 10.11 31.37 -10.77
CA ASP A 106 9.25 30.33 -11.31
C ASP A 106 8.11 30.90 -12.19
N LEU A 107 7.30 30.00 -12.74
CA LEU A 107 6.14 30.36 -13.55
C LEU A 107 4.88 30.29 -12.68
N ASP A 108 4.35 31.46 -12.32
CA ASP A 108 3.10 31.58 -11.56
C ASP A 108 1.88 31.50 -12.46
N ILE A 109 0.93 30.64 -12.08
CA ILE A 109 -0.34 30.46 -12.76
C ILE A 109 -1.49 30.81 -11.80
N THR A 110 -2.28 31.81 -12.17
CA THR A 110 -3.37 32.37 -11.35
C THR A 110 -4.75 32.17 -11.95
N GLU A 111 -4.88 31.76 -13.20
CA GLU A 111 -6.16 31.45 -13.84
C GLU A 111 -6.17 30.07 -14.49
N SER A 112 -7.35 29.54 -14.80
CA SER A 112 -7.50 28.15 -15.27
C SER A 112 -6.70 27.93 -16.56
N LEU A 113 -5.83 26.93 -16.56
CA LEU A 113 -4.85 26.78 -17.63
C LEU A 113 -4.60 25.31 -17.99
N THR A 114 -4.55 25.05 -19.29
CA THR A 114 -4.09 23.80 -19.88
C THR A 114 -2.79 24.03 -20.65
N ILE A 115 -1.72 23.33 -20.27
CA ILE A 115 -0.43 23.32 -21.00
C ILE A 115 -0.31 22.01 -21.78
N LEU A 116 -0.20 22.11 -23.10
CA LEU A 116 -0.05 20.99 -24.03
C LEU A 116 1.35 20.98 -24.63
N GLY A 117 2.22 20.11 -24.12
CA GLY A 117 3.52 19.83 -24.71
C GLY A 117 3.43 19.02 -26.01
N ASP A 118 4.58 18.87 -26.68
CA ASP A 118 4.70 18.06 -27.87
C ASP A 118 4.57 16.56 -27.56
N LYS A 119 3.70 15.88 -28.30
CA LYS A 119 3.39 14.46 -28.07
C LYS A 119 4.57 13.52 -28.30
N ALA A 120 5.65 13.96 -28.95
CA ALA A 120 6.86 13.15 -29.07
C ALA A 120 7.74 13.19 -27.80
N GLY A 121 7.36 13.94 -26.77
CA GLY A 121 8.05 14.00 -25.47
C GLY A 121 9.30 14.86 -25.48
N ALA A 122 9.36 15.87 -26.35
CA ALA A 122 10.52 16.74 -26.53
C ALA A 122 10.33 18.15 -25.93
N THR A 123 9.27 18.37 -25.15
CA THR A 123 8.99 19.65 -24.48
C THR A 123 9.49 19.61 -23.04
N ILE A 124 10.48 20.46 -22.74
CA ILE A 124 11.17 20.51 -21.44
C ILE A 124 11.07 21.94 -20.87
N ILE A 125 10.53 22.08 -19.66
CA ILE A 125 10.58 23.31 -18.87
C ILE A 125 11.67 23.12 -17.82
N ASP A 126 12.72 23.95 -17.91
CA ASP A 126 13.97 23.73 -17.18
C ASP A 126 14.32 24.95 -16.32
N ALA A 127 14.42 24.76 -15.01
CA ALA A 127 14.78 25.80 -14.04
C ALA A 127 16.24 25.70 -13.55
N GLU A 128 17.14 25.04 -14.31
CA GLU A 128 18.55 24.92 -13.94
C GLU A 128 19.18 26.28 -13.63
N GLY A 129 19.68 26.44 -12.40
CA GLY A 129 20.35 27.66 -11.95
C GLY A 129 19.43 28.83 -11.59
N LEU A 130 18.10 28.65 -11.65
CA LEU A 130 17.12 29.68 -11.31
C LEU A 130 17.13 30.04 -9.82
N GLY A 131 17.32 29.04 -8.95
CA GLY A 131 17.23 29.20 -7.50
C GLY A 131 15.80 29.31 -6.96
N ASP A 132 14.82 28.93 -7.78
CA ASP A 132 13.41 28.81 -7.42
C ASP A 132 12.83 27.51 -8.02
N ARG A 133 11.52 27.31 -7.85
CA ARG A 133 10.73 26.20 -8.38
C ARG A 133 10.59 26.31 -9.90
N VAL A 134 9.93 25.34 -10.54
CA VAL A 134 9.56 25.48 -11.96
C VAL A 134 8.20 26.15 -12.10
N LEU A 135 7.19 25.68 -11.36
CA LEU A 135 5.80 26.13 -11.47
C LEU A 135 5.15 26.38 -10.10
N GLN A 136 4.38 27.46 -9.99
CA GLN A 136 3.41 27.69 -8.91
C GLN A 136 1.99 27.81 -9.46
N ILE A 137 1.05 27.08 -8.88
CA ILE A 137 -0.38 27.22 -9.17
C ILE A 137 -1.08 27.77 -7.93
N LEU A 138 -1.59 29.00 -8.05
CA LEU A 138 -2.03 29.83 -6.93
C LEU A 138 -3.55 29.87 -6.75
N ASN A 139 -4.33 29.62 -7.80
CA ASN A 139 -5.78 29.75 -7.76
C ASN A 139 -6.48 28.42 -7.47
N ALA A 140 -6.85 28.21 -6.21
CA ALA A 140 -7.51 26.98 -5.76
C ALA A 140 -8.85 26.66 -6.46
N ALA A 141 -9.50 27.65 -7.09
CA ALA A 141 -10.79 27.48 -7.77
C ALA A 141 -10.64 27.11 -9.26
N GLY A 142 -9.45 27.26 -9.83
CA GLY A 142 -9.19 27.00 -11.25
C GLY A 142 -9.09 25.52 -11.59
N SER A 143 -9.19 25.22 -12.88
CA SER A 143 -8.92 23.89 -13.45
C SER A 143 -7.57 23.91 -14.16
N PHE A 144 -6.67 23.00 -13.77
CA PHE A 144 -5.31 22.96 -14.30
C PHE A 144 -4.98 21.60 -14.89
N SER A 145 -4.42 21.60 -16.09
CA SER A 145 -3.86 20.38 -16.68
C SER A 145 -2.55 20.62 -17.40
N ILE A 146 -1.61 19.68 -17.25
CA ILE A 146 -0.33 19.69 -17.96
C ILE A 146 -0.15 18.32 -18.60
N SER A 147 0.23 18.30 -19.88
CA SER A 147 0.50 17.04 -20.56
C SER A 147 1.67 17.08 -21.51
N HIS A 148 2.33 15.93 -21.69
CA HIS A 148 3.43 15.72 -22.64
C HIS A 148 4.64 16.64 -22.42
N THR A 149 4.97 16.89 -21.15
CA THR A 149 6.02 17.85 -20.75
C THR A 149 6.95 17.23 -19.70
N GLN A 150 8.23 17.57 -19.79
CA GLN A 150 9.21 17.37 -18.72
C GLN A 150 9.39 18.66 -17.91
N ILE A 151 9.37 18.54 -16.58
CA ILE A 151 9.53 19.64 -15.62
C ILE A 151 10.72 19.28 -14.74
N GLN A 152 11.79 20.08 -14.80
CA GLN A 152 13.07 19.68 -14.21
C GLN A 152 13.90 20.82 -13.61
N HIS A 153 14.84 20.40 -12.76
CA HIS A 153 15.89 21.21 -12.13
C HIS A 153 15.39 22.41 -11.32
N GLY A 154 14.12 22.43 -10.92
CA GLY A 154 13.64 23.39 -9.94
C GLY A 154 14.34 23.16 -8.61
N MET A 155 14.93 24.22 -8.04
CA MET A 155 15.70 24.15 -6.80
C MET A 155 15.36 25.32 -5.90
N THR A 156 14.64 25.05 -4.82
CA THR A 156 14.20 26.06 -3.86
C THR A 156 14.48 25.65 -2.42
N ASN A 157 14.58 26.63 -1.52
CA ASN A 157 14.54 26.40 -0.07
C ASN A 157 13.09 26.38 0.48
N ALA A 158 12.10 26.66 -0.38
CA ALA A 158 10.67 26.53 -0.09
C ALA A 158 10.16 25.12 -0.45
N ASN A 159 8.88 24.98 -0.80
CA ASN A 159 8.24 23.68 -1.06
C ASN A 159 7.85 23.52 -2.54
N GLY A 160 7.92 22.31 -3.11
CA GLY A 160 7.44 22.04 -4.46
C GLY A 160 8.44 22.35 -5.54
N GLY A 161 9.60 21.68 -5.54
CA GLY A 161 10.74 22.01 -6.41
C GLY A 161 10.34 22.04 -7.88
N GLY A 162 9.65 21.00 -8.35
CA GLY A 162 9.03 21.02 -9.68
C GLY A 162 7.76 21.84 -9.68
N ILE A 163 6.75 21.39 -8.94
CA ILE A 163 5.42 21.99 -8.91
C ILE A 163 4.97 22.23 -7.47
N SER A 164 4.46 23.43 -7.20
CA SER A 164 3.65 23.73 -6.03
C SER A 164 2.24 24.12 -6.45
N THR A 165 1.21 23.45 -5.92
CA THR A 165 -0.18 23.75 -6.25
C THR A 165 -1.10 23.78 -5.03
N VAL A 166 -1.98 24.78 -4.98
CA VAL A 166 -3.14 24.80 -4.07
C VAL A 166 -4.46 24.40 -4.76
N ALA A 167 -4.40 24.18 -6.07
CA ALA A 167 -5.54 23.85 -6.91
C ALA A 167 -5.59 22.37 -7.28
N SER A 168 -6.70 21.96 -7.90
CA SER A 168 -6.78 20.63 -8.51
C SER A 168 -5.94 20.59 -9.79
N LEU A 169 -5.05 19.60 -9.89
CA LEU A 169 -4.12 19.47 -11.01
C LEU A 169 -4.21 18.08 -11.65
N ILE A 170 -4.30 18.05 -12.98
CA ILE A 170 -4.19 16.84 -13.79
C ILE A 170 -2.85 16.84 -14.53
N LEU A 171 -2.06 15.79 -14.31
CA LEU A 171 -0.80 15.51 -14.97
C LEU A 171 -0.96 14.26 -15.83
N SER A 172 -0.70 14.37 -17.14
CA SER A 172 -0.80 13.23 -18.06
C SER A 172 0.40 13.15 -19.01
N HIS A 173 1.07 12.00 -19.09
CA HIS A 173 2.27 11.86 -19.92
C HIS A 173 3.36 12.89 -19.56
N VAL A 174 3.53 13.18 -18.26
CA VAL A 174 4.55 14.12 -17.79
C VAL A 174 5.74 13.42 -17.16
N THR A 175 6.89 14.08 -17.18
CA THR A 175 8.06 13.68 -16.40
C THR A 175 8.42 14.78 -15.41
N ILE A 176 8.42 14.48 -14.11
CA ILE A 176 8.90 15.38 -13.05
C ILE A 176 10.26 14.86 -12.58
N TYR A 177 11.33 15.57 -12.93
CA TYR A 177 12.69 15.04 -12.87
C TYR A 177 13.69 15.97 -12.18
N ASP A 178 14.51 15.40 -11.28
CA ASP A 178 15.66 16.08 -10.65
C ASP A 178 15.32 17.46 -10.07
N ASN A 179 14.17 17.54 -9.41
CA ASN A 179 13.75 18.75 -8.69
C ASN A 179 14.08 18.62 -7.20
N ARG A 180 14.42 19.74 -6.58
CA ARG A 180 14.79 19.82 -5.17
C ARG A 180 14.05 20.91 -4.41
N ALA A 181 13.54 20.56 -3.24
CA ALA A 181 12.88 21.50 -2.33
C ALA A 181 13.08 21.11 -0.86
N LEU A 182 12.60 21.96 0.06
CA LEU A 182 12.47 21.61 1.47
C LEU A 182 11.47 20.46 1.65
N ALA A 183 10.30 20.54 1.02
CA ALA A 183 9.28 19.50 1.04
C ALA A 183 8.57 19.39 -0.32
N GLY A 184 8.19 18.19 -0.74
CA GLY A 184 7.64 17.96 -2.08
C GLY A 184 8.68 18.25 -3.15
N GLY A 185 9.74 17.44 -3.22
CA GLY A 185 10.86 17.66 -4.14
C GLY A 185 10.38 17.81 -5.58
N GLY A 186 9.61 16.84 -6.06
CA GLY A 186 8.93 16.90 -7.35
C GLY A 186 7.67 17.74 -7.28
N ILE A 187 6.70 17.31 -6.47
CA ILE A 187 5.37 17.92 -6.39
C ILE A 187 4.97 18.12 -4.92
N ILE A 188 4.41 19.29 -4.62
CA ILE A 188 3.56 19.49 -3.44
C ILE A 188 2.16 19.95 -3.85
N SER A 189 1.13 19.33 -3.27
CA SER A 189 -0.27 19.69 -3.49
C SER A 189 -1.05 19.82 -2.20
N THR A 190 -1.88 20.88 -2.10
CA THR A 190 -2.98 20.97 -1.12
C THR A 190 -4.37 20.81 -1.79
N GLY A 191 -4.42 20.74 -3.11
CA GLY A 191 -5.61 20.39 -3.89
C GLY A 191 -5.62 18.92 -4.33
N ASN A 192 -6.63 18.55 -5.11
CA ASN A 192 -6.69 17.21 -5.72
C ASN A 192 -5.57 17.03 -6.75
N LEU A 193 -5.07 15.81 -6.91
CA LEU A 193 -3.97 15.53 -7.83
C LEU A 193 -4.21 14.24 -8.60
N ASN A 194 -4.32 14.33 -9.92
CA ASN A 194 -4.45 13.17 -10.79
C ASN A 194 -3.18 13.04 -11.62
N ILE A 195 -2.49 11.91 -11.51
CA ILE A 195 -1.23 11.63 -12.21
C ILE A 195 -1.42 10.37 -13.04
N ILE A 196 -1.33 10.50 -14.36
CA ILE A 196 -1.71 9.46 -15.30
C ILE A 196 -0.59 9.26 -16.32
N ASP A 197 -0.19 8.02 -16.56
CA ASP A 197 0.81 7.65 -17.59
C ASP A 197 2.11 8.47 -17.48
N SER A 198 2.60 8.71 -16.26
CA SER A 198 3.66 9.70 -15.99
C SER A 198 4.88 9.09 -15.28
N ASN A 199 5.97 9.84 -15.20
CA ASN A 199 7.17 9.48 -14.45
C ASN A 199 7.54 10.59 -13.45
N ILE A 200 7.80 10.21 -12.20
CA ILE A 200 8.28 11.11 -11.15
C ILE A 200 9.56 10.50 -10.62
N SER A 201 10.71 11.06 -11.02
CA SER A 201 11.98 10.46 -10.69
C SER A 201 13.08 11.41 -10.27
N ASP A 202 13.98 10.90 -9.44
CA ASP A 202 15.22 11.57 -9.04
C ASP A 202 14.99 12.90 -8.29
N ASN A 203 13.79 13.10 -7.73
CA ASN A 203 13.46 14.30 -6.99
C ASN A 203 13.90 14.19 -5.52
N VAL A 204 14.31 15.30 -4.93
CA VAL A 204 14.87 15.37 -3.58
C VAL A 204 14.08 16.36 -2.72
N ALA A 205 13.60 15.89 -1.57
CA ALA A 205 13.11 16.73 -0.50
C ALA A 205 14.10 16.72 0.67
N ASP A 206 14.49 17.90 1.14
CA ASP A 206 15.35 18.02 2.32
C ASP A 206 14.61 17.61 3.62
N LEU A 207 13.28 17.51 3.59
CA LEU A 207 12.43 17.05 4.69
C LEU A 207 11.57 15.82 4.32
N THR A 208 10.50 15.98 3.53
CA THR A 208 9.50 14.92 3.26
C THR A 208 8.92 15.00 1.85
N GLY A 209 8.51 13.85 1.31
CA GLY A 209 7.87 13.74 0.00
C GLY A 209 8.86 14.05 -1.13
N GLY A 210 9.87 13.18 -1.32
CA GLY A 210 10.86 13.37 -2.37
C GLY A 210 10.19 13.51 -3.75
N GLY A 211 9.32 12.56 -4.09
CA GLY A 211 8.53 12.62 -5.33
C GLY A 211 7.28 13.49 -5.17
N VAL A 212 6.34 13.06 -4.32
CA VAL A 212 5.03 13.69 -4.14
C VAL A 212 4.72 13.91 -2.67
N LEU A 213 4.26 15.10 -2.33
CA LEU A 213 3.75 15.46 -1.02
C LEU A 213 2.33 16.02 -1.12
N VAL A 214 1.41 15.51 -0.30
CA VAL A 214 0.02 15.96 -0.26
C VAL A 214 -0.38 16.35 1.16
N LEU A 215 -0.76 17.61 1.37
CA LEU A 215 -0.93 18.24 2.69
C LEU A 215 -2.36 18.72 2.99
N SER A 216 -3.38 18.00 2.55
CA SER A 216 -4.77 18.45 2.71
C SER A 216 -5.69 17.32 3.16
N ASP A 217 -6.23 17.46 4.37
CA ASP A 217 -7.25 16.56 4.91
C ASP A 217 -8.44 16.51 3.93
N GLY A 218 -8.63 15.36 3.29
CA GLY A 218 -9.71 15.13 2.33
C GLY A 218 -9.40 15.41 0.86
N ALA A 219 -8.19 15.85 0.49
CA ALA A 219 -7.80 15.87 -0.92
C ALA A 219 -7.81 14.45 -1.51
N GLN A 220 -8.26 14.35 -2.77
CA GLN A 220 -8.28 13.12 -3.54
C GLN A 220 -7.09 13.07 -4.49
N VAL A 221 -6.35 11.97 -4.42
CA VAL A 221 -5.20 11.72 -5.27
C VAL A 221 -5.41 10.43 -6.04
N GLU A 222 -5.31 10.51 -7.35
CA GLU A 222 -5.38 9.36 -8.24
C GLU A 222 -4.07 9.22 -9.01
N ILE A 223 -3.43 8.06 -8.90
CA ILE A 223 -2.17 7.76 -9.59
C ILE A 223 -2.39 6.49 -10.41
N ILE A 224 -2.26 6.59 -11.74
CA ILE A 224 -2.54 5.49 -12.67
C ILE A 224 -1.36 5.35 -13.63
N ASN A 225 -0.92 4.11 -13.88
CA ASN A 225 0.13 3.79 -14.87
C ASN A 225 1.39 4.65 -14.71
N THR A 226 1.78 4.95 -13.48
CA THR A 226 2.82 5.93 -13.19
C THR A 226 4.01 5.27 -12.52
N HIS A 227 5.21 5.75 -12.84
CA HIS A 227 6.45 5.35 -12.19
C HIS A 227 6.88 6.43 -11.19
N ILE A 228 7.14 6.04 -9.95
CA ILE A 228 7.66 6.92 -8.90
C ILE A 228 8.94 6.30 -8.37
N MET A 229 10.09 6.80 -8.85
CA MET A 229 11.36 6.12 -8.64
C MET A 229 12.56 7.02 -8.31
N ASN A 230 13.53 6.48 -7.57
CA ASN A 230 14.76 7.18 -7.19
C ASN A 230 14.54 8.48 -6.40
N ASN A 231 13.35 8.69 -5.84
CA ASN A 231 13.07 9.91 -5.10
C ASN A 231 13.59 9.79 -3.66
N THR A 232 14.11 10.89 -3.14
CA THR A 232 14.75 10.92 -1.82
C THR A 232 14.10 11.94 -0.88
N GLY A 233 13.67 11.49 0.30
CA GLY A 233 13.33 12.37 1.43
C GLY A 233 14.40 12.25 2.51
N THR A 234 15.16 13.30 2.80
CA THR A 234 16.42 13.15 3.56
C THR A 234 16.28 13.19 5.08
N ALA A 235 15.44 14.06 5.64
CA ALA A 235 15.38 14.27 7.10
C ALA A 235 14.16 13.64 7.79
N ALA A 236 13.04 13.42 7.08
CA ALA A 236 11.83 12.84 7.65
C ALA A 236 11.39 11.58 6.91
N SER A 237 10.31 11.64 6.13
CA SER A 237 9.60 10.43 5.66
C SER A 237 9.01 10.61 4.26
N GLY A 238 8.66 9.51 3.59
CA GLY A 238 8.06 9.50 2.25
C GLY A 238 9.04 9.84 1.14
N GLY A 239 9.86 8.86 0.72
CA GLY A 239 10.80 9.06 -0.39
C GLY A 239 10.05 9.26 -1.71
N GLY A 240 9.16 8.32 -2.05
CA GLY A 240 8.26 8.40 -3.19
C GLY A 240 7.08 9.33 -2.92
N ILE A 241 6.16 8.91 -2.04
CA ILE A 241 4.94 9.62 -1.70
C ILE A 241 4.85 9.84 -0.18
N SER A 242 4.46 11.04 0.23
CA SER A 242 4.11 11.37 1.61
C SER A 242 2.73 12.02 1.68
N THR A 243 1.89 11.55 2.60
CA THR A 243 0.54 12.09 2.76
C THR A 243 0.07 12.22 4.19
N LEU A 244 -0.73 13.27 4.44
CA LEU A 244 -1.36 13.57 5.72
C LEU A 244 -2.89 13.72 5.56
N GLY A 245 -3.65 12.75 6.07
CA GLY A 245 -5.12 12.79 6.12
C GLY A 245 -5.86 12.78 4.77
N THR A 246 -5.19 12.36 3.69
CA THR A 246 -5.72 12.37 2.32
C THR A 246 -6.32 11.02 1.91
N PHE A 247 -7.09 11.02 0.81
CA PHE A 247 -7.50 9.79 0.12
C PHE A 247 -6.63 9.60 -1.14
N ILE A 248 -5.93 8.48 -1.23
CA ILE A 248 -5.11 8.12 -2.40
C ILE A 248 -5.64 6.83 -3.01
N SER A 249 -5.82 6.81 -4.32
CA SER A 249 -5.96 5.59 -5.12
C SER A 249 -4.77 5.46 -6.05
N ILE A 250 -4.05 4.34 -5.98
CA ILE A 250 -2.92 4.03 -6.86
C ILE A 250 -3.26 2.76 -7.62
N LYS A 251 -3.14 2.79 -8.95
CA LYS A 251 -3.43 1.66 -9.84
C LYS A 251 -2.33 1.43 -10.86
N ASN A 252 -2.01 0.16 -11.16
CA ASN A 252 -1.11 -0.24 -12.25
C ASN A 252 0.23 0.51 -12.25
N SER A 253 0.79 0.78 -11.07
CA SER A 253 1.92 1.70 -10.92
C SER A 253 3.12 1.04 -10.25
N TYR A 254 4.29 1.64 -10.44
CA TYR A 254 5.58 1.13 -9.97
C TYR A 254 6.23 2.16 -9.03
N ILE A 255 6.42 1.79 -7.76
CA ILE A 255 7.05 2.64 -6.74
C ILE A 255 8.35 1.97 -6.31
N ALA A 256 9.49 2.49 -6.77
CA ALA A 256 10.74 1.75 -6.65
C ALA A 256 11.98 2.59 -6.40
N HIS A 257 12.98 2.01 -5.74
CA HIS A 257 14.29 2.66 -5.51
C HIS A 257 14.19 3.99 -4.75
N ASN A 258 13.07 4.25 -4.06
CA ASN A 258 12.92 5.47 -3.28
C ASN A 258 13.63 5.31 -1.95
N ASN A 259 14.16 6.41 -1.43
CA ASN A 259 14.96 6.42 -0.21
C ASN A 259 14.42 7.45 0.80
N SER A 260 14.16 7.03 2.03
CA SER A 260 13.85 7.95 3.13
C SER A 260 14.17 7.31 4.47
N PRO A 261 14.14 8.04 5.59
CA PRO A 261 14.14 7.41 6.89
C PRO A 261 12.92 6.51 7.12
N SER A 262 11.71 6.96 6.76
CA SER A 262 10.49 6.20 7.00
C SER A 262 9.51 6.24 5.83
N GLY A 263 8.88 5.09 5.53
CA GLY A 263 7.93 4.99 4.42
C GLY A 263 8.59 5.34 3.09
N ALA A 264 9.64 4.63 2.69
CA ALA A 264 10.46 5.06 1.56
C ALA A 264 9.69 5.06 0.25
N GLY A 265 8.84 4.06 -0.01
CA GLY A 265 7.82 4.14 -1.05
C GLY A 265 6.70 5.11 -0.67
N ILE A 266 5.90 4.77 0.36
CA ILE A 266 4.79 5.59 0.86
C ILE A 266 4.87 5.79 2.37
N LEU A 267 4.74 7.03 2.80
CA LEU A 267 4.32 7.37 4.17
C LEU A 267 2.84 7.76 4.18
N ASN A 268 2.02 7.00 4.89
CA ASN A 268 0.62 7.34 5.15
C ASN A 268 0.44 7.78 6.60
N GLU A 269 0.07 9.05 6.83
CA GLU A 269 -0.27 9.59 8.15
C GLU A 269 -1.77 9.90 8.23
N ASN A 270 -2.54 9.04 8.90
CA ASN A 270 -3.99 9.17 9.09
C ASN A 270 -4.85 9.16 7.80
N GLY A 271 -4.26 8.97 6.62
CA GLY A 271 -4.96 8.94 5.34
C GLY A 271 -5.53 7.56 5.00
N SER A 272 -6.26 7.50 3.89
CA SER A 272 -6.76 6.26 3.29
C SER A 272 -6.06 6.02 1.95
N VAL A 273 -5.42 4.85 1.81
CA VAL A 273 -4.70 4.46 0.59
C VAL A 273 -5.34 3.20 0.01
N THR A 274 -5.75 3.25 -1.25
CA THR A 274 -6.20 2.09 -2.03
C THR A 274 -5.14 1.70 -3.05
N LEU A 275 -4.78 0.41 -3.08
CA LEU A 275 -3.75 -0.14 -3.97
C LEU A 275 -4.32 -1.25 -4.85
N GLU A 276 -4.17 -1.12 -6.17
CA GLU A 276 -4.59 -2.12 -7.16
C GLU A 276 -3.46 -2.36 -8.16
N ASP A 277 -2.98 -3.60 -8.26
CA ASP A 277 -1.92 -3.99 -9.22
C ASP A 277 -0.66 -3.12 -9.09
N ILE A 278 -0.14 -3.01 -7.85
CA ILE A 278 1.00 -2.15 -7.51
C ILE A 278 2.23 -2.99 -7.21
N ILE A 279 3.37 -2.52 -7.68
CA ILE A 279 4.67 -3.08 -7.32
C ILE A 279 5.47 -2.04 -6.53
N PHE A 280 5.91 -2.44 -5.34
CA PHE A 280 6.90 -1.76 -4.51
C PHE A 280 8.20 -2.54 -4.58
N GLU A 281 9.24 -1.95 -5.19
CA GLU A 281 10.50 -2.65 -5.41
C GLU A 281 11.72 -1.87 -4.94
N ASP A 282 12.55 -2.51 -4.13
CA ASP A 282 13.87 -1.98 -3.73
C ASP A 282 13.81 -0.56 -3.12
N ASN A 283 12.73 -0.26 -2.39
CA ASN A 283 12.65 0.98 -1.61
C ASN A 283 13.42 0.79 -0.29
N ASN A 284 14.17 1.82 0.11
CA ASN A 284 15.11 1.74 1.22
C ASN A 284 14.77 2.73 2.33
N ALA A 285 14.36 2.21 3.49
CA ALA A 285 14.10 2.97 4.70
C ALA A 285 15.28 2.91 5.68
N SER A 286 15.87 4.04 6.07
CA SER A 286 16.93 4.04 7.09
C SER A 286 16.42 3.89 8.54
N ASP A 287 15.11 3.92 8.74
CA ASP A 287 14.39 3.53 9.95
C ASP A 287 13.38 2.42 9.62
N SER A 288 12.17 2.71 9.15
CA SER A 288 11.09 1.70 9.07
C SER A 288 10.16 1.86 7.87
N GLY A 289 9.61 0.73 7.39
CA GLY A 289 8.66 0.69 6.27
C GLY A 289 9.33 1.01 4.95
N GLY A 290 10.15 0.09 4.43
CA GLY A 290 10.83 0.28 3.15
C GLY A 290 9.84 0.54 2.01
N GLY A 291 8.84 -0.32 1.85
CA GLY A 291 7.72 -0.06 0.94
C GLY A 291 6.76 0.98 1.50
N ILE A 292 6.13 0.68 2.64
CA ILE A 292 5.09 1.50 3.25
C ILE A 292 5.30 1.63 4.76
N ARG A 293 5.11 2.85 5.29
CA ARG A 293 4.83 3.07 6.70
C ARG A 293 3.41 3.64 6.88
N ASN A 294 2.59 2.96 7.66
CA ASN A 294 1.22 3.37 7.98
C ASN A 294 1.13 3.82 9.45
N ARG A 295 0.76 5.09 9.67
CA ARG A 295 0.78 5.73 10.99
C ARG A 295 -0.57 6.33 11.34
N GLY A 296 -0.84 6.41 12.65
CA GLY A 296 -2.07 6.95 13.20
C GLY A 296 -3.28 6.13 12.77
N ALA A 297 -4.42 6.77 12.53
CA ALA A 297 -5.66 6.08 12.13
C ALA A 297 -5.69 5.69 10.63
N GLY A 298 -4.52 5.58 9.99
CA GLY A 298 -4.41 5.33 8.55
C GLY A 298 -5.00 3.99 8.13
N ILE A 299 -5.71 3.99 6.99
CA ILE A 299 -6.34 2.79 6.42
C ILE A 299 -5.71 2.49 5.07
N ILE A 300 -5.18 1.28 4.89
CA ILE A 300 -4.68 0.82 3.60
C ILE A 300 -5.49 -0.40 3.18
N THR A 301 -6.08 -0.33 1.99
CA THR A 301 -6.81 -1.45 1.39
C THR A 301 -6.25 -1.73 0.01
N GLY A 302 -6.33 -2.98 -0.45
CA GLY A 302 -5.88 -3.28 -1.80
C GLY A 302 -5.85 -4.75 -2.16
N HIS A 303 -5.48 -4.98 -3.41
CA HIS A 303 -5.26 -6.31 -3.93
C HIS A 303 -4.19 -6.35 -5.00
N ASP A 304 -3.62 -7.54 -5.20
CA ASP A 304 -2.63 -7.80 -6.24
C ASP A 304 -1.39 -6.88 -6.09
N VAL A 305 -0.99 -6.65 -4.83
CA VAL A 305 0.16 -5.80 -4.47
C VAL A 305 1.41 -6.65 -4.24
N ARG A 306 2.53 -6.29 -4.87
CA ARG A 306 3.82 -6.96 -4.71
C ARG A 306 4.83 -6.06 -4.01
N PHE A 307 5.43 -6.55 -2.94
CA PHE A 307 6.58 -5.96 -2.25
C PHE A 307 7.80 -6.84 -2.46
N ASN A 308 8.75 -6.37 -3.27
CA ASN A 308 9.97 -7.09 -3.58
C ASN A 308 11.21 -6.30 -3.17
N LEU A 309 12.19 -6.94 -2.53
CA LEU A 309 13.52 -6.34 -2.27
C LEU A 309 13.50 -5.05 -1.43
N ASN A 310 12.40 -4.73 -0.74
CA ASN A 310 12.35 -3.51 0.06
C ASN A 310 13.12 -3.71 1.37
N ASN A 311 13.82 -2.67 1.80
CA ASN A 311 14.77 -2.73 2.90
C ASN A 311 14.39 -1.71 3.97
N ALA A 312 14.54 -2.10 5.23
CA ALA A 312 14.46 -1.20 6.37
C ALA A 312 15.57 -1.49 7.39
N VAL A 313 15.89 -0.55 8.27
CA VAL A 313 16.85 -0.79 9.35
C VAL A 313 16.16 -1.43 10.55
N GLU A 314 15.05 -0.85 11.00
CA GLU A 314 14.38 -1.18 12.25
C GLU A 314 13.15 -2.07 12.04
N LEU A 315 12.12 -1.65 11.30
CA LEU A 315 10.86 -2.40 11.25
C LEU A 315 10.28 -2.47 9.84
N GLY A 316 9.84 -3.66 9.45
CA GLY A 316 9.04 -3.88 8.25
C GLY A 316 9.76 -3.51 6.95
N GLY A 317 10.53 -4.44 6.39
CA GLY A 317 11.21 -4.21 5.10
C GLY A 317 10.23 -3.82 4.00
N ALA A 318 9.08 -4.49 3.93
CA ALA A 318 7.97 -4.10 3.08
C ALA A 318 7.02 -3.10 3.75
N ILE A 319 6.44 -3.49 4.90
CA ILE A 319 5.39 -2.70 5.57
C ILE A 319 5.69 -2.58 7.06
N TYR A 320 5.64 -1.36 7.57
CA TYR A 320 5.47 -1.10 8.99
C TYR A 320 4.10 -0.47 9.28
N ASN A 321 3.27 -1.18 10.04
CA ASN A 321 1.96 -0.72 10.49
C ASN A 321 2.04 -0.36 11.98
N GLU A 322 2.05 0.95 12.29
CA GLU A 322 2.28 1.44 13.65
C GLU A 322 0.97 1.59 14.45
N ALA A 323 -0.14 1.97 13.84
CA ALA A 323 -1.40 2.14 14.57
C ALA A 323 -2.68 2.01 13.71
N GLY A 324 -2.52 1.71 12.42
CA GLY A 324 -3.61 1.75 11.45
C GLY A 324 -4.17 0.38 11.08
N ASN A 325 -5.05 0.37 10.09
CA ASN A 325 -5.65 -0.85 9.55
C ASN A 325 -5.12 -1.10 8.13
N ILE A 326 -4.58 -2.29 7.90
CA ILE A 326 -4.15 -2.73 6.57
C ILE A 326 -4.93 -3.99 6.20
N GLN A 327 -5.60 -3.96 5.05
CA GLN A 327 -6.27 -5.11 4.45
C GLN A 327 -5.79 -5.33 3.02
N LEU A 328 -5.05 -6.40 2.78
CA LEU A 328 -4.53 -6.75 1.47
C LEU A 328 -4.95 -8.17 1.07
N SER A 329 -5.18 -8.38 -0.22
CA SER A 329 -5.50 -9.70 -0.77
C SER A 329 -4.70 -10.00 -2.03
N ARG A 330 -4.39 -11.29 -2.28
CA ARG A 330 -3.57 -11.71 -3.43
C ARG A 330 -2.24 -10.96 -3.53
N SER A 331 -1.66 -10.63 -2.38
CA SER A 331 -0.42 -9.86 -2.28
C SER A 331 0.78 -10.77 -2.06
N VAL A 332 1.94 -10.32 -2.53
CA VAL A 332 3.20 -11.05 -2.40
C VAL A 332 4.24 -10.18 -1.72
N PHE A 333 4.82 -10.69 -0.63
CA PHE A 333 5.90 -10.05 0.11
C PHE A 333 7.15 -10.94 -0.01
N SER A 334 8.05 -10.59 -0.92
CA SER A 334 9.22 -11.41 -1.22
C SER A 334 10.55 -10.68 -1.10
N ASN A 335 11.56 -11.36 -0.57
CA ASN A 335 12.95 -10.85 -0.54
C ASN A 335 13.13 -9.50 0.16
N ASN A 336 12.22 -9.13 1.06
CA ASN A 336 12.36 -7.90 1.84
C ASN A 336 13.28 -8.16 3.04
N SER A 337 13.98 -7.12 3.48
CA SER A 337 14.98 -7.27 4.53
C SER A 337 14.92 -6.20 5.61
N VAL A 338 15.27 -6.61 6.84
CA VAL A 338 15.44 -5.73 8.00
C VAL A 338 16.78 -6.01 8.67
N SER A 339 17.58 -4.96 8.89
CA SER A 339 18.98 -5.14 9.34
C SER A 339 19.18 -5.21 10.86
N ALA A 340 18.29 -4.65 11.68
CA ALA A 340 18.48 -4.54 13.14
C ALA A 340 17.24 -4.92 13.98
N GLY A 341 16.04 -4.55 13.56
CA GLY A 341 14.81 -4.81 14.33
C GLY A 341 14.00 -6.02 13.85
N GLY A 342 12.72 -5.86 13.53
CA GLY A 342 11.77 -6.97 13.38
C GLY A 342 10.88 -6.93 12.14
N GLY A 343 10.32 -8.09 11.79
CA GLY A 343 9.36 -8.23 10.71
C GLY A 343 10.00 -8.06 9.34
N GLY A 344 10.82 -9.05 8.92
CA GLY A 344 11.63 -8.97 7.70
C GLY A 344 10.84 -8.50 6.47
N ALA A 345 9.57 -8.88 6.37
CA ALA A 345 8.61 -8.24 5.47
C ALA A 345 7.72 -7.24 6.19
N ILE A 346 7.00 -7.69 7.23
CA ILE A 346 5.92 -6.92 7.84
C ILE A 346 6.12 -6.82 9.36
N ALA A 347 6.01 -5.61 9.89
CA ALA A 347 5.87 -5.34 11.31
C ALA A 347 4.48 -4.72 11.59
N ASN A 348 3.72 -5.30 12.51
CA ASN A 348 2.38 -4.84 12.90
C ASN A 348 2.32 -4.60 14.42
N ASP A 349 2.34 -3.33 14.83
CA ASP A 349 2.56 -2.94 16.23
C ASP A 349 1.35 -2.25 16.88
N PHE A 350 1.43 -2.03 18.19
CA PHE A 350 0.42 -1.32 19.00
C PHE A 350 -1.00 -1.85 18.77
N ASP A 351 -1.99 -0.96 18.57
CA ASP A 351 -3.41 -1.31 18.35
C ASP A 351 -3.72 -1.58 16.86
N SER A 352 -2.69 -1.78 16.03
CA SER A 352 -2.84 -1.92 14.60
C SER A 352 -3.42 -3.27 14.18
N ILE A 353 -4.18 -3.26 13.09
CA ILE A 353 -4.83 -4.44 12.52
C ILE A 353 -4.25 -4.71 11.13
N LEU A 354 -3.80 -5.94 10.91
CA LEU A 354 -3.43 -6.45 9.60
C LEU A 354 -4.34 -7.60 9.20
N VAL A 355 -4.90 -7.54 8.00
CA VAL A 355 -5.68 -8.60 7.38
C VAL A 355 -5.01 -8.95 6.05
N LEU A 356 -4.51 -10.18 5.94
CA LEU A 356 -4.01 -10.74 4.69
C LEU A 356 -4.87 -11.93 4.27
N THR A 357 -5.37 -11.87 3.04
CA THR A 357 -6.15 -12.97 2.44
C THR A 357 -5.48 -13.45 1.17
N ASP A 358 -5.37 -14.77 0.97
CA ASP A 358 -4.89 -15.37 -0.27
C ASP A 358 -3.53 -14.81 -0.71
N SER A 359 -2.62 -14.59 0.25
CA SER A 359 -1.35 -13.85 0.05
C SER A 359 -0.14 -14.69 0.41
N THR A 360 1.05 -14.29 -0.06
CA THR A 360 2.31 -15.02 0.18
C THR A 360 3.36 -14.12 0.86
N ILE A 361 3.97 -14.59 1.94
CA ILE A 361 5.12 -13.97 2.61
C ILE A 361 6.31 -14.93 2.49
N SER A 362 7.28 -14.60 1.64
CA SER A 362 8.37 -15.53 1.31
C SER A 362 9.76 -14.94 1.21
N ASN A 363 10.78 -15.72 1.56
CA ASN A 363 12.19 -15.34 1.37
C ASN A 363 12.58 -14.00 2.01
N ASN A 364 11.90 -13.56 3.06
CA ASN A 364 12.24 -12.34 3.76
C ASN A 364 13.26 -12.64 4.87
N THR A 365 14.13 -11.67 5.16
CA THR A 365 15.28 -11.88 6.04
C THR A 365 15.37 -10.79 7.10
N VAL A 366 15.60 -11.17 8.36
CA VAL A 366 15.85 -10.22 9.45
C VAL A 366 16.97 -10.72 10.37
N SER A 367 17.76 -9.80 10.91
CA SER A 367 18.83 -10.16 11.83
C SER A 367 18.35 -10.47 13.26
N ASN A 368 17.10 -10.15 13.62
CA ASN A 368 16.56 -10.30 14.97
C ASN A 368 15.24 -11.10 15.00
N PHE A 369 14.05 -10.46 15.01
CA PHE A 369 12.77 -11.18 15.22
C PHE A 369 11.83 -11.23 14.00
N GLY A 370 11.19 -12.38 13.77
CA GLY A 370 10.06 -12.54 12.83
C GLY A 370 10.49 -12.43 11.36
N GLY A 371 11.00 -13.53 10.79
CA GLY A 371 11.59 -13.55 9.45
C GLY A 371 10.65 -13.03 8.37
N GLY A 372 9.37 -13.43 8.41
CA GLY A 372 8.32 -12.86 7.55
C GLY A 372 7.56 -11.75 8.24
N LEU A 373 6.99 -12.05 9.40
CA LEU A 373 6.04 -11.20 10.13
C LEU A 373 6.41 -11.08 11.61
N SER A 374 6.42 -9.85 12.11
CA SER A 374 6.43 -9.53 13.55
C SER A 374 5.11 -8.87 13.93
N ASN A 375 4.48 -9.35 14.99
CA ASN A 375 3.18 -8.84 15.45
C ASN A 375 3.16 -8.54 16.95
N VAL A 376 2.84 -7.30 17.30
CA VAL A 376 2.43 -6.87 18.65
C VAL A 376 0.94 -6.49 18.68
N GLY A 377 0.34 -6.13 17.54
CA GLY A 377 -1.09 -5.84 17.39
C GLY A 377 -1.94 -7.07 17.09
N THR A 378 -2.91 -6.92 16.17
CA THR A 378 -3.80 -8.01 15.74
C THR A 378 -3.63 -8.35 14.27
N VAL A 379 -3.38 -9.63 13.97
CA VAL A 379 -3.23 -10.13 12.60
C VAL A 379 -4.28 -11.20 12.27
N TYR A 380 -4.85 -11.11 11.08
CA TYR A 380 -5.69 -12.11 10.46
C TYR A 380 -5.04 -12.61 9.17
N LEU A 381 -4.66 -13.89 9.14
CA LEU A 381 -4.11 -14.58 7.97
C LEU A 381 -5.10 -15.65 7.52
N ARG A 382 -5.62 -15.52 6.30
CA ARG A 382 -6.55 -16.48 5.69
C ARG A 382 -6.09 -16.91 4.31
N GLY A 383 -5.91 -18.20 4.05
CA GLY A 383 -5.43 -18.65 2.75
C GLY A 383 -3.98 -18.25 2.46
N VAL A 384 -3.18 -17.97 3.50
CA VAL A 384 -1.85 -17.37 3.36
C VAL A 384 -0.75 -18.44 3.40
N THR A 385 0.27 -18.29 2.56
CA THR A 385 1.53 -19.04 2.69
C THR A 385 2.61 -18.16 3.32
N VAL A 386 3.23 -18.62 4.40
CA VAL A 386 4.45 -18.02 4.98
C VAL A 386 5.59 -19.02 4.84
N ASN A 387 6.54 -18.76 3.93
CA ASN A 387 7.58 -19.75 3.64
C ASN A 387 8.99 -19.22 3.40
N ALA A 388 9.99 -20.03 3.68
CA ALA A 388 11.40 -19.72 3.39
C ALA A 388 11.90 -18.39 3.99
N ASN A 389 11.23 -17.87 5.03
CA ASN A 389 11.70 -16.68 5.73
C ASN A 389 12.78 -17.06 6.75
N GLN A 390 13.72 -16.14 6.98
CA GLN A 390 14.92 -16.37 7.79
C GLN A 390 15.06 -15.29 8.87
N SER A 391 15.30 -15.70 10.12
CA SER A 391 15.53 -14.77 11.23
C SER A 391 16.46 -15.31 12.32
N GLN A 392 16.85 -14.46 13.27
CA GLN A 392 17.55 -14.94 14.46
C GLN A 392 16.58 -15.61 15.46
N ASN A 393 15.39 -15.02 15.64
CA ASN A 393 14.35 -15.46 16.57
C ASN A 393 12.97 -15.45 15.88
N GLY A 394 12.24 -16.57 15.88
CA GLY A 394 10.91 -16.70 15.25
C GLY A 394 10.94 -16.66 13.72
N GLY A 395 10.75 -17.81 13.07
CA GLY A 395 11.19 -17.95 11.67
C GLY A 395 10.22 -17.41 10.67
N GLY A 396 9.03 -17.99 10.60
CA GLY A 396 7.97 -17.40 9.79
C GLY A 396 7.37 -16.19 10.48
N VAL A 397 6.93 -16.39 11.73
CA VAL A 397 6.13 -15.43 12.49
C VAL A 397 6.63 -15.31 13.93
N ALA A 398 6.86 -14.07 14.38
CA ALA A 398 7.00 -13.72 15.79
C ALA A 398 5.74 -13.01 16.26
N ASN A 399 5.10 -13.51 17.33
CA ASN A 399 3.82 -13.00 17.81
C ASN A 399 3.86 -12.66 19.30
N ALA A 400 3.85 -11.37 19.64
CA ALA A 400 3.57 -10.85 20.98
C ALA A 400 2.11 -10.39 21.16
N GLY A 401 1.40 -10.13 20.06
CA GLY A 401 0.00 -9.73 20.04
C GLY A 401 -0.96 -10.92 19.87
N THR A 402 -2.00 -10.69 19.06
CA THR A 402 -2.95 -11.74 18.66
C THR A 402 -2.83 -12.07 17.18
N ILE A 403 -2.67 -13.35 16.85
CA ILE A 403 -2.75 -13.83 15.46
C ILE A 403 -3.86 -14.86 15.30
N HIS A 404 -4.58 -14.76 14.18
CA HIS A 404 -5.53 -15.75 13.71
C HIS A 404 -5.04 -16.30 12.36
N LEU A 405 -4.77 -17.60 12.33
CA LEU A 405 -4.29 -18.33 11.17
C LEU A 405 -5.39 -19.32 10.75
N GLU A 406 -5.96 -19.13 9.57
CA GLU A 406 -7.06 -19.94 9.05
C GLU A 406 -6.76 -20.41 7.63
N ASN A 407 -6.94 -21.71 7.34
CA ASN A 407 -6.68 -22.27 6.00
C ASN A 407 -5.32 -21.82 5.43
N SER A 408 -4.27 -21.81 6.26
CA SER A 408 -2.99 -21.21 5.88
C SER A 408 -1.86 -22.21 6.07
N THR A 409 -0.76 -21.99 5.35
CA THR A 409 0.44 -22.82 5.38
C THR A 409 1.65 -22.04 5.87
N ILE A 410 2.33 -22.55 6.89
CA ILE A 410 3.62 -22.04 7.36
C ILE A 410 4.66 -23.12 7.15
N SER A 411 5.60 -22.91 6.23
CA SER A 411 6.55 -23.97 5.86
C SER A 411 7.93 -23.51 5.44
N GLY A 412 8.96 -24.29 5.74
CA GLY A 412 10.32 -24.03 5.24
C GLY A 412 10.97 -22.79 5.84
N ASN A 413 10.41 -22.21 6.91
CA ASN A 413 11.02 -21.06 7.58
C ASN A 413 12.16 -21.53 8.50
N GLN A 414 13.21 -20.74 8.62
CA GLN A 414 14.45 -21.12 9.30
C GLN A 414 14.89 -20.06 10.31
N VAL A 415 15.28 -20.48 11.52
CA VAL A 415 15.84 -19.58 12.55
C VAL A 415 17.08 -20.12 13.22
N SER A 416 17.92 -19.23 13.72
CA SER A 416 19.06 -19.58 14.56
C SER A 416 18.70 -20.00 15.98
N ILE A 417 17.56 -19.53 16.52
CA ILE A 417 17.18 -19.82 17.92
C ILE A 417 15.85 -20.58 17.97
N ASN A 418 14.74 -19.96 18.39
CA ASN A 418 13.50 -20.67 18.71
C ASN A 418 12.35 -20.37 17.74
N GLY A 419 11.41 -21.30 17.59
CA GLY A 419 10.14 -21.07 16.90
C GLY A 419 10.31 -20.97 15.38
N GLY A 420 10.80 -22.03 14.73
CA GLY A 420 11.10 -22.00 13.29
C GLY A 420 9.88 -21.61 12.44
N GLY A 421 8.70 -22.16 12.71
CA GLY A 421 7.46 -21.68 12.10
C GLY A 421 6.92 -20.45 12.84
N ILE A 422 6.55 -20.65 14.10
CA ILE A 422 5.96 -19.62 14.97
C ILE A 422 6.70 -19.53 16.30
N TYR A 423 7.09 -18.31 16.67
CA TYR A 423 7.51 -17.95 18.02
C TYR A 423 6.41 -17.15 18.71
N ASN A 424 5.72 -17.77 19.68
CA ASN A 424 4.56 -17.19 20.32
C ASN A 424 4.86 -16.72 21.76
N MET A 425 4.68 -15.41 21.96
CA MET A 425 4.70 -14.69 23.24
C MET A 425 3.31 -14.17 23.62
N GLY A 426 2.36 -14.10 22.68
CA GLY A 426 0.99 -13.63 22.89
C GLY A 426 -0.05 -14.73 22.72
N THR A 427 -1.11 -14.42 21.97
CA THR A 427 -2.17 -15.38 21.62
C THR A 427 -2.09 -15.74 20.13
N SER A 428 -1.97 -17.02 19.84
CA SER A 428 -2.02 -17.57 18.48
C SER A 428 -3.17 -18.54 18.37
N ASN A 429 -4.03 -18.33 17.38
CA ASN A 429 -5.19 -19.17 17.08
C ASN A 429 -4.99 -19.78 15.68
N SER A 430 -4.72 -21.08 15.60
CA SER A 430 -4.43 -21.78 14.34
C SER A 430 -5.49 -22.82 14.02
N PHE A 431 -6.31 -22.57 13.00
CA PHE A 431 -7.44 -23.41 12.66
C PHE A 431 -7.34 -23.90 11.22
N ASN A 432 -7.51 -25.21 11.02
CA ASN A 432 -7.56 -25.82 9.69
C ASN A 432 -6.32 -25.44 8.86
N SER A 433 -5.15 -25.47 9.48
CA SER A 433 -3.90 -24.93 8.93
C SER A 433 -2.79 -25.99 8.92
N THR A 434 -1.71 -25.76 8.17
CA THR A 434 -0.58 -26.69 8.07
C THR A 434 0.72 -25.97 8.46
N ILE A 435 1.42 -26.47 9.48
CA ILE A 435 2.71 -25.99 9.96
C ILE A 435 3.72 -27.12 9.84
N THR A 436 4.63 -27.04 8.85
CA THR A 436 5.49 -28.17 8.48
C THR A 436 6.83 -27.75 7.90
N ALA A 437 7.86 -28.60 8.00
CA ALA A 437 9.18 -28.37 7.41
C ALA A 437 9.85 -27.06 7.86
N ASN A 438 9.48 -26.52 9.03
CA ASN A 438 10.17 -25.38 9.61
C ASN A 438 11.35 -25.85 10.46
N LEU A 439 12.38 -25.01 10.57
CA LEU A 439 13.64 -25.35 11.21
C LEU A 439 14.02 -24.32 12.27
N ALA A 440 14.21 -24.77 13.50
CA ALA A 440 14.86 -24.02 14.57
C ALA A 440 16.37 -24.31 14.62
N SER A 441 17.12 -23.48 15.36
CA SER A 441 18.51 -23.79 15.72
C SER A 441 19.53 -23.85 14.55
N SER A 442 19.28 -23.20 13.40
CA SER A 442 20.01 -23.42 12.14
C SER A 442 21.54 -23.25 12.20
N ASP A 443 22.06 -22.57 13.22
CA ASP A 443 23.49 -22.27 13.45
C ASP A 443 23.96 -22.44 14.93
N ASN A 444 23.07 -22.80 15.88
CA ASN A 444 23.40 -22.97 17.31
C ASN A 444 22.47 -24.01 17.97
N PRO A 445 22.96 -25.07 18.65
CA PRO A 445 22.15 -26.24 19.05
C PRO A 445 21.16 -26.07 20.22
N THR A 446 20.93 -24.85 20.74
CA THR A 446 20.07 -24.63 21.93
C THR A 446 18.63 -24.24 21.61
N GLY A 447 18.29 -24.05 20.34
CA GLY A 447 16.95 -23.66 19.89
C GLY A 447 15.92 -24.78 20.01
N VAL A 448 14.66 -24.43 20.24
CA VAL A 448 13.52 -25.36 20.35
C VAL A 448 12.27 -24.84 19.63
N GLY A 449 11.32 -25.74 19.39
CA GLY A 449 10.08 -25.47 18.68
C GLY A 449 10.32 -25.20 17.21
N GLY A 450 10.92 -26.14 16.49
CA GLY A 450 11.05 -26.11 15.03
C GLY A 450 9.76 -25.68 14.32
N GLY A 451 8.62 -26.25 14.71
CA GLY A 451 7.31 -25.82 14.24
C GLY A 451 6.79 -24.63 15.05
N VAL A 452 6.52 -24.85 16.33
CA VAL A 452 5.99 -23.83 17.24
C VAL A 452 6.77 -23.81 18.55
N TYR A 453 7.24 -22.64 18.96
CA TYR A 453 7.63 -22.42 20.35
C TYR A 453 6.62 -21.51 21.04
N ASN A 454 5.92 -22.05 22.03
CA ASN A 454 4.99 -21.30 22.87
C ASN A 454 5.64 -21.00 24.23
N ILE A 455 5.87 -19.72 24.52
CA ILE A 455 6.49 -19.31 25.77
C ILE A 455 5.55 -19.55 26.96
N PRO A 456 6.08 -19.87 28.16
CA PRO A 456 5.29 -19.96 29.37
C PRO A 456 4.44 -18.69 29.62
N GLY A 457 3.13 -18.87 29.78
CA GLY A 457 2.16 -17.78 29.96
C GLY A 457 1.47 -17.31 28.68
N SER A 458 1.92 -17.78 27.51
CA SER A 458 1.33 -17.49 26.20
C SER A 458 0.32 -18.56 25.79
N PHE A 459 -0.57 -18.23 24.86
CA PHE A 459 -1.67 -19.11 24.42
C PHE A 459 -1.49 -19.50 22.96
N PHE A 460 -1.33 -20.80 22.71
CA PHE A 460 -1.40 -21.36 21.36
C PHE A 460 -2.61 -22.28 21.26
N ASN A 461 -3.70 -21.78 20.70
CA ASN A 461 -4.95 -22.52 20.47
C ASN A 461 -4.96 -23.10 19.06
N PHE A 462 -5.23 -24.39 18.92
CA PHE A 462 -5.24 -25.01 17.60
C PHE A 462 -6.21 -26.19 17.50
N ARG A 463 -6.83 -26.34 16.34
CA ARG A 463 -7.74 -27.47 16.00
C ARG A 463 -7.73 -27.71 14.51
N ASN A 464 -8.00 -28.95 14.10
CA ASN A 464 -7.98 -29.36 12.70
C ASN A 464 -6.66 -28.98 12.00
N THR A 465 -5.55 -28.89 12.72
CA THR A 465 -4.28 -28.36 12.22
C THR A 465 -3.25 -29.47 12.14
N ILE A 466 -2.45 -29.47 11.07
CA ILE A 466 -1.29 -30.34 10.92
C ILE A 466 -0.07 -29.60 11.49
N LEU A 467 0.61 -30.23 12.44
CA LEU A 467 1.89 -29.79 13.01
C LEU A 467 2.89 -30.95 12.93
N TYR A 468 3.60 -31.04 11.81
CA TYR A 468 4.38 -32.25 11.49
C TYR A 468 5.66 -31.93 10.73
N GLY A 469 6.72 -32.72 10.97
CA GLY A 469 7.94 -32.69 10.17
C GLY A 469 8.71 -31.39 10.32
N ASN A 470 8.56 -30.71 11.46
CA ASN A 470 9.39 -29.58 11.81
C ASN A 470 10.57 -30.06 12.66
N HIS A 471 11.69 -29.35 12.57
CA HIS A 471 12.95 -29.82 13.14
C HIS A 471 13.67 -28.71 13.88
N ARG A 472 14.63 -29.11 14.71
CA ARG A 472 15.69 -28.24 15.20
C ARG A 472 17.05 -28.83 14.79
N ARG A 473 18.01 -27.96 14.48
CA ARG A 473 19.35 -28.39 14.08
C ARG A 473 20.29 -28.56 15.28
N GLU A 474 20.76 -29.79 15.49
CA GLU A 474 21.90 -30.09 16.37
C GLU A 474 23.10 -30.55 15.51
N VAL A 475 23.64 -31.76 15.76
CA VAL A 475 24.63 -32.42 14.89
C VAL A 475 23.95 -32.99 13.62
N SER A 476 22.67 -33.33 13.73
CA SER A 476 21.72 -33.63 12.65
C SER A 476 20.39 -32.95 12.96
N ASP A 477 19.51 -32.84 11.96
CA ASP A 477 18.15 -32.35 12.21
C ASP A 477 17.41 -33.36 13.11
N VAL A 478 16.74 -32.85 14.14
CA VAL A 478 15.96 -33.63 15.12
C VAL A 478 14.52 -33.16 15.05
N ASP A 479 13.57 -34.10 15.02
CA ASP A 479 12.13 -33.81 15.06
C ASP A 479 11.79 -32.92 16.27
N ASP A 480 11.15 -31.78 16.00
CA ASP A 480 10.83 -30.75 16.98
C ASP A 480 9.62 -29.94 16.50
N ASP A 481 8.47 -30.59 16.53
CA ASP A 481 7.20 -29.99 16.11
C ASP A 481 6.73 -28.88 17.05
N CYS A 482 6.93 -29.06 18.36
CA CYS A 482 6.58 -28.03 19.33
C CYS A 482 7.43 -27.99 20.59
N ALA A 483 7.47 -26.80 21.20
CA ALA A 483 7.96 -26.59 22.54
C ALA A 483 6.97 -25.74 23.37
N GLY A 484 6.78 -26.11 24.64
CA GLY A 484 5.85 -25.46 25.57
C GLY A 484 4.45 -26.09 25.63
N THR A 485 3.52 -25.43 26.32
CA THR A 485 2.14 -25.94 26.47
C THR A 485 1.27 -25.43 25.33
N LEU A 486 0.58 -26.32 24.61
CA LEU A 486 -0.35 -25.98 23.54
C LEU A 486 -1.78 -26.35 23.95
N ILE A 487 -2.76 -25.56 23.52
CA ILE A 487 -4.17 -25.73 23.83
C ILE A 487 -4.87 -26.35 22.63
N THR A 488 -5.16 -27.64 22.73
CA THR A 488 -5.81 -28.37 21.66
C THR A 488 -7.34 -28.18 21.74
N GLY A 489 -7.93 -27.81 20.61
CA GLY A 489 -9.36 -27.93 20.34
C GLY A 489 -9.72 -29.24 19.64
N HIS A 490 -8.81 -30.22 19.72
CA HIS A 490 -8.87 -31.57 19.14
C HIS A 490 -8.78 -31.64 17.61
N ASN A 491 -8.71 -32.87 17.11
CA ASN A 491 -8.62 -33.22 15.69
C ASN A 491 -7.38 -32.64 15.01
N ASN A 492 -6.27 -32.50 15.73
CA ASN A 492 -4.99 -32.13 15.14
C ASN A 492 -4.21 -33.38 14.73
N LEU A 493 -3.29 -33.22 13.79
CA LEU A 493 -2.31 -34.25 13.43
C LEU A 493 -0.92 -33.73 13.75
N ILE A 494 -0.25 -34.39 14.70
CA ILE A 494 1.00 -33.94 15.29
C ILE A 494 2.05 -35.04 15.15
N GLY A 495 3.24 -34.71 14.63
CA GLY A 495 4.32 -35.70 14.48
C GLY A 495 4.89 -36.14 15.82
N THR A 496 5.36 -35.19 16.62
CA THR A 496 5.92 -35.46 17.94
C THR A 496 5.46 -34.46 18.99
N LEU A 497 5.34 -34.92 20.25
CA LEU A 497 5.11 -34.07 21.42
C LEU A 497 6.38 -33.86 22.25
N THR A 498 7.53 -34.33 21.77
CA THR A 498 8.81 -34.06 22.44
C THR A 498 9.01 -32.55 22.56
N GLY A 499 9.16 -32.05 23.80
CA GLY A 499 9.34 -30.62 24.08
C GLY A 499 8.05 -29.86 24.44
N CYS A 500 6.87 -30.44 24.17
CA CYS A 500 5.59 -29.81 24.39
C CYS A 500 4.59 -30.68 25.17
N SER A 501 3.51 -30.06 25.65
CA SER A 501 2.37 -30.76 26.24
C SER A 501 1.05 -30.20 25.72
N LEU A 502 0.00 -31.02 25.68
CA LEU A 502 -1.34 -30.62 25.25
C LEU A 502 -2.27 -30.46 26.45
N THR A 503 -3.12 -29.43 26.42
CA THR A 503 -4.18 -29.19 27.42
C THR A 503 -5.53 -29.02 26.69
N PRO A 504 -6.64 -29.64 27.14
CA PRO A 504 -6.81 -30.45 28.36
C PRO A 504 -6.18 -31.86 28.29
N ASP A 505 -6.22 -32.54 27.15
CA ASP A 505 -5.47 -33.77 26.86
C ASP A 505 -5.47 -34.06 25.34
N GLN A 506 -4.74 -35.12 24.94
CA GLN A 506 -4.54 -35.52 23.54
C GLN A 506 -5.58 -36.52 22.99
N GLN A 507 -6.69 -36.80 23.70
CA GLN A 507 -7.55 -37.98 23.44
C GLN A 507 -8.13 -38.04 22.01
N PHE A 508 -8.27 -36.90 21.36
CA PHE A 508 -8.87 -36.76 20.02
C PHE A 508 -7.90 -36.16 19.00
N ASP A 509 -6.60 -36.21 19.27
CA ASP A 509 -5.53 -35.80 18.36
C ASP A 509 -4.78 -37.02 17.81
N TYR A 510 -4.32 -36.93 16.57
CA TYR A 510 -3.53 -37.96 15.89
C TYR A 510 -2.04 -37.68 16.14
N ILE A 511 -1.41 -38.49 17.00
CA ILE A 511 0.01 -38.32 17.37
C ILE A 511 0.88 -39.38 16.70
N GLY A 512 2.01 -38.99 16.12
CA GLY A 512 3.02 -39.90 15.57
C GLY A 512 2.65 -40.53 14.23
N GLN A 513 1.61 -40.04 13.56
CA GLN A 513 1.18 -40.53 12.25
C GLN A 513 1.71 -39.59 11.16
N ASP A 514 2.24 -40.17 10.08
CA ASP A 514 2.68 -39.41 8.92
C ASP A 514 1.45 -38.85 8.16
N PRO A 515 1.31 -37.52 8.01
CA PRO A 515 0.22 -36.90 7.26
C PRO A 515 0.29 -37.17 5.75
N LEU A 516 1.35 -37.80 5.24
CA LEU A 516 1.57 -38.08 3.82
C LEU A 516 1.42 -36.80 2.98
N LEU A 517 2.21 -35.78 3.31
CA LEU A 517 2.22 -34.51 2.60
C LEU A 517 3.07 -34.58 1.34
N GLY A 518 2.57 -33.97 0.26
CA GLY A 518 3.37 -33.62 -0.91
C GLY A 518 4.33 -32.45 -0.62
N THR A 519 5.16 -32.09 -1.59
CA THR A 519 6.00 -30.89 -1.54
C THR A 519 5.17 -29.62 -1.47
N LEU A 520 5.75 -28.54 -0.93
CA LEU A 520 5.15 -27.20 -1.06
C LEU A 520 5.15 -26.84 -2.55
N SER A 521 3.97 -26.73 -3.14
CA SER A 521 3.84 -26.59 -4.59
C SER A 521 2.54 -25.88 -4.95
N ASP A 522 2.46 -25.45 -6.20
CA ASP A 522 1.21 -24.97 -6.77
C ASP A 522 0.30 -26.19 -7.00
N ASN A 523 -0.63 -26.40 -6.08
CA ASN A 523 -1.64 -27.46 -6.16
C ASN A 523 -3.01 -26.91 -6.58
N GLY A 524 -3.00 -25.79 -7.31
CA GLY A 524 -4.18 -24.98 -7.62
C GLY A 524 -4.56 -24.06 -6.45
N GLY A 525 -5.20 -22.93 -6.77
CA GLY A 525 -5.57 -21.91 -5.80
C GLY A 525 -4.68 -20.66 -5.86
N PRO A 526 -4.87 -19.70 -4.94
CA PRO A 526 -4.15 -18.43 -4.97
C PRO A 526 -2.75 -18.49 -4.33
N THR A 527 -2.45 -19.51 -3.52
CA THR A 527 -1.21 -19.64 -2.76
C THR A 527 -0.69 -21.08 -2.74
N LEU A 528 0.60 -21.27 -2.41
CA LEU A 528 1.22 -22.60 -2.40
C LEU A 528 0.74 -23.43 -1.20
N THR A 529 0.58 -24.73 -1.41
CA THR A 529 0.09 -25.65 -0.38
C THR A 529 0.90 -26.95 -0.34
N HIS A 530 0.75 -27.74 0.72
CA HIS A 530 1.14 -29.14 0.74
C HIS A 530 -0.10 -29.99 0.48
N ALA A 531 -0.14 -30.70 -0.65
CA ALA A 531 -1.25 -31.61 -0.95
C ALA A 531 -1.24 -32.82 0.00
N LEU A 532 -2.43 -33.28 0.39
CA LEU A 532 -2.59 -34.59 1.03
C LEU A 532 -2.46 -35.68 -0.02
N LEU A 533 -1.62 -36.68 0.24
CA LEU A 533 -1.44 -37.83 -0.65
C LEU A 533 -2.45 -38.94 -0.32
N PRO A 534 -2.76 -39.84 -1.29
CA PRO A 534 -3.70 -40.92 -1.07
C PRO A 534 -3.33 -41.78 0.15
N GLY A 535 -4.33 -42.04 1.02
CA GLY A 535 -4.16 -42.81 2.25
C GLY A 535 -3.70 -41.98 3.45
N SER A 536 -3.60 -40.65 3.32
CA SER A 536 -3.29 -39.77 4.43
C SER A 536 -4.29 -39.94 5.60
N PRO A 537 -3.82 -40.05 6.85
CA PRO A 537 -4.69 -40.08 8.02
C PRO A 537 -5.39 -38.74 8.28
N ALA A 538 -4.99 -37.66 7.59
CA ALA A 538 -5.67 -36.36 7.68
C ALA A 538 -7.00 -36.32 6.92
N ILE A 539 -7.21 -37.25 5.97
CA ILE A 539 -8.40 -37.28 5.11
C ILE A 539 -9.64 -37.66 5.92
N ASP A 540 -10.68 -36.82 5.87
CA ASP A 540 -11.95 -36.96 6.59
C ASP A 540 -11.79 -37.17 8.10
N SER A 541 -10.77 -36.54 8.69
CA SER A 541 -10.40 -36.77 10.10
C SER A 541 -10.61 -35.55 11.02
N ALA A 542 -11.04 -34.42 10.46
CA ALA A 542 -11.39 -33.24 11.26
C ALA A 542 -12.69 -33.44 12.07
N ASN A 543 -13.05 -32.44 12.88
CA ASN A 543 -14.26 -32.47 13.72
C ASN A 543 -15.53 -32.86 12.94
N ASN A 544 -16.35 -33.76 13.51
CA ASN A 544 -17.63 -34.22 12.94
C ASN A 544 -18.68 -33.10 12.72
N HIS A 545 -18.54 -31.95 13.37
CA HIS A 545 -19.39 -30.76 13.13
C HIS A 545 -18.85 -29.85 12.01
N GLY A 546 -17.74 -30.25 11.38
CA GLY A 546 -17.09 -29.56 10.28
C GLY A 546 -15.96 -28.61 10.70
N CYS A 547 -15.14 -28.24 9.71
CA CYS A 547 -14.11 -27.22 9.82
C CYS A 547 -14.75 -25.85 9.99
N VAL A 548 -14.42 -25.15 11.07
CA VAL A 548 -15.00 -23.84 11.42
C VAL A 548 -13.94 -22.76 11.61
N ASP A 549 -14.31 -21.52 11.28
CA ASP A 549 -13.54 -20.30 11.51
C ASP A 549 -13.44 -19.95 13.01
N ARG A 550 -12.72 -18.88 13.35
CA ARG A 550 -12.59 -18.39 14.73
C ARG A 550 -13.92 -18.04 15.42
N LEU A 551 -14.95 -17.71 14.65
CA LEU A 551 -16.29 -17.35 15.14
C LEU A 551 -17.21 -18.59 15.25
N GLY A 552 -16.72 -19.77 14.85
CA GLY A 552 -17.49 -21.01 14.86
C GLY A 552 -18.36 -21.22 13.61
N ASN A 553 -18.21 -20.39 12.58
CA ASN A 553 -18.92 -20.59 11.31
C ASN A 553 -18.22 -21.64 10.47
N LEU A 554 -19.00 -22.49 9.78
CA LEU A 554 -18.47 -23.48 8.85
C LEU A 554 -17.64 -22.81 7.74
N LEU A 555 -16.41 -23.28 7.56
CA LEU A 555 -15.58 -22.92 6.43
C LEU A 555 -16.08 -23.64 5.18
N THR A 556 -16.44 -22.87 4.16
CA THR A 556 -16.92 -23.42 2.89
C THR A 556 -15.77 -23.96 2.03
N TYR A 557 -14.61 -23.30 2.07
CA TYR A 557 -13.48 -23.59 1.19
C TYR A 557 -12.18 -23.83 1.97
N ASP A 558 -11.26 -24.61 1.40
CA ASP A 558 -9.87 -24.76 1.84
C ASP A 558 -9.01 -23.58 1.35
N GLN A 559 -7.69 -23.64 1.58
CA GLN A 559 -6.76 -22.58 1.15
C GLN A 559 -6.79 -22.28 -0.35
N ARG A 560 -7.19 -23.26 -1.16
CA ARG A 560 -7.15 -23.18 -2.62
C ARG A 560 -8.47 -22.73 -3.23
N GLY A 561 -9.52 -22.61 -2.41
CA GLY A 561 -10.87 -22.39 -2.89
C GLY A 561 -11.64 -23.68 -3.22
N HIS A 562 -11.14 -24.86 -2.83
CA HIS A 562 -11.88 -26.12 -2.96
C HIS A 562 -12.82 -26.32 -1.77
N LEU A 563 -14.00 -26.89 -2.01
CA LEU A 563 -15.00 -27.12 -0.97
C LEU A 563 -14.48 -28.08 0.10
N ARG A 564 -14.63 -27.75 1.40
CA ARG A 564 -14.15 -28.57 2.52
C ARG A 564 -15.02 -29.78 2.89
N HIS A 565 -16.33 -29.61 3.06
CA HIS A 565 -17.17 -30.72 3.55
C HIS A 565 -17.48 -31.71 2.43
N TRP A 566 -16.49 -32.51 2.06
CA TRP A 566 -16.56 -33.54 1.04
C TRP A 566 -16.14 -34.89 1.62
N ASP A 567 -16.85 -35.96 1.22
CA ASP A 567 -16.50 -37.34 1.56
C ASP A 567 -15.31 -37.80 0.69
N GLY A 568 -14.09 -37.46 1.12
CA GLY A 568 -12.82 -37.69 0.44
C GLY A 568 -12.34 -39.15 0.50
N ASN A 569 -12.68 -39.87 1.57
CA ASN A 569 -12.40 -41.29 1.77
C ASN A 569 -13.49 -42.22 1.21
N ALA A 570 -14.61 -41.65 0.75
CA ALA A 570 -15.77 -42.32 0.16
C ALA A 570 -16.48 -43.30 1.13
N ASP A 571 -16.47 -43.01 2.43
CA ASP A 571 -17.14 -43.81 3.48
C ASP A 571 -18.64 -43.49 3.61
N GLY A 572 -19.13 -42.47 2.89
CA GLY A 572 -20.52 -42.02 2.88
C GLY A 572 -20.82 -40.88 3.86
N ALA A 573 -19.84 -40.38 4.61
CA ALA A 573 -19.99 -39.27 5.55
C ALA A 573 -18.99 -38.15 5.25
N ALA A 574 -19.48 -37.08 4.62
CA ALA A 574 -18.69 -35.88 4.33
C ALA A 574 -18.17 -35.23 5.62
N ARG A 575 -16.86 -35.32 5.84
CA ARG A 575 -16.15 -34.55 6.84
C ARG A 575 -15.23 -33.59 6.09
N CYS A 576 -14.39 -32.87 6.81
CA CYS A 576 -13.32 -32.13 6.16
C CYS A 576 -11.99 -32.72 6.61
N ASP A 577 -10.96 -32.37 5.87
CA ASP A 577 -9.61 -32.80 6.16
C ASP A 577 -8.94 -31.94 7.24
N ILE A 578 -8.04 -32.56 8.00
CA ILE A 578 -7.12 -31.87 8.90
C ILE A 578 -6.08 -31.13 8.04
N GLY A 579 -5.78 -29.88 8.38
CA GLY A 579 -4.81 -29.06 7.67
C GLY A 579 -5.44 -28.08 6.69
N ALA A 580 -4.60 -27.38 5.92
CA ALA A 580 -5.03 -26.30 5.03
C ALA A 580 -5.56 -26.74 3.65
N TYR A 581 -5.50 -28.03 3.35
CA TYR A 581 -5.77 -28.63 2.05
C TYR A 581 -6.90 -29.67 2.17
N GLU A 582 -7.84 -29.65 1.23
CA GLU A 582 -8.88 -30.68 1.12
C GLU A 582 -8.58 -31.67 -0.02
N TYR A 583 -8.58 -32.96 0.28
CA TYR A 583 -8.30 -34.04 -0.64
C TYR A 583 -9.43 -34.18 -1.68
N PRO A 584 -9.14 -33.98 -2.98
CA PRO A 584 -10.18 -34.00 -3.99
C PRO A 584 -10.63 -35.43 -4.29
N ARG A 585 -11.94 -35.64 -4.44
CA ARG A 585 -12.48 -36.89 -5.01
C ARG A 585 -11.98 -37.03 -6.45
N SER A 586 -11.47 -38.21 -6.81
CA SER A 586 -11.10 -38.51 -8.19
C SER A 586 -12.35 -38.40 -9.09
N VAL A 587 -12.44 -37.32 -9.87
CA VAL A 587 -13.43 -37.25 -10.95
C VAL A 587 -12.91 -38.15 -12.05
N LEU A 588 -13.43 -39.39 -12.12
CA LEU A 588 -13.20 -40.27 -13.25
C LEU A 588 -13.79 -39.57 -14.49
N PHE A 589 -12.93 -38.96 -15.31
CA PHE A 589 -13.28 -38.69 -16.70
C PHE A 589 -13.37 -40.05 -17.40
N LEU A 590 -14.57 -40.64 -17.42
CA LEU A 590 -14.86 -41.72 -18.33
C LEU A 590 -14.74 -41.15 -19.75
N PRO A 591 -13.81 -41.62 -20.60
CA PRO A 591 -13.82 -41.23 -21.99
C PRO A 591 -15.18 -41.65 -22.57
N LEU A 592 -15.92 -40.68 -23.11
CA LEU A 592 -17.12 -40.95 -23.90
C LEU A 592 -16.70 -41.88 -25.06
N THR A 593 -16.94 -43.17 -24.89
CA THR A 593 -16.91 -44.09 -26.03
C THR A 593 -18.17 -43.83 -26.83
N GLN A 594 -18.03 -43.11 -27.94
CA GLN A 594 -19.06 -43.08 -28.97
C GLN A 594 -19.31 -44.53 -29.41
N LYS A 595 -20.53 -45.01 -29.19
CA LYS A 595 -21.04 -46.24 -29.81
C LYS A 595 -21.55 -45.95 -31.20
#